data_AF-A0A962PQQ9-F1
#
_entry.id   AF-A0A962PQQ9-F1
#
_cell.length_a   1.000
_cell.length_b   1.000
_cell.length_c   1.000
_cell.angle_alpha   90.00
_cell.angle_beta   90.00
_cell.angle_gamma   90.00
#
_symmetry.space_group_name_H-M   'P 1'
#
loop_
_entity.id
_entity.type
_entity.pdbx_description
1 polymer ?
#
loop_
_entity_poly.entity_id
_entity_poly.type
_entity_poly.pdbx_seq_one_letter_code
_entity_poly.pdbx_strand_id
1 'polypeptide(L)'
;MNRRRLLEKIVQGFAVAGLGFVAYPFVKAFLPSFEEDLSLEVSVDDLAPGESKLVHWLGRNVVVRRRTKEMLAAIASPTLNLKDPDSGDSDQPDFARNAWRSRDPEVFVAFDNCTHLGCEVMTADRAGVGFKCPCHASDYDHAGRVVEGAAAPLNLVVPNYRFVSRNTLVLEAS
;
A
#
# COMPACT_ATOMS: atom_id res chain seq x y z
N MET A 1 -52.58 0.32 -33.89
CA MET A 1 -51.52 -0.62 -33.46
C MET A 1 -52.11 -2.03 -33.33
N ASN A 2 -51.53 -3.06 -33.95
CA ASN A 2 -52.04 -4.44 -33.89
C ASN A 2 -51.85 -5.00 -32.48
N ARG A 3 -52.88 -5.63 -31.89
CA ARG A 3 -52.85 -6.26 -30.56
C ARG A 3 -51.68 -7.24 -30.40
N ARG A 4 -51.37 -8.00 -31.45
CA ARG A 4 -50.22 -8.92 -31.47
C ARG A 4 -48.89 -8.20 -31.29
N ARG A 5 -48.66 -7.11 -32.05
CA ARG A 5 -47.43 -6.30 -31.95
C ARG A 5 -47.30 -5.62 -30.59
N LEU A 6 -48.41 -5.24 -29.96
CA LEU A 6 -48.41 -4.70 -28.60
C LEU A 6 -47.95 -5.77 -27.59
N LEU A 7 -48.50 -6.98 -27.66
CA LEU A 7 -48.11 -8.08 -26.77
C LEU A 7 -46.65 -8.50 -26.97
N GLU A 8 -46.17 -8.59 -28.21
CA GLU A 8 -44.76 -8.89 -28.52
C GLU A 8 -43.80 -7.90 -27.86
N LYS A 9 -44.10 -6.59 -27.93
CA LYS A 9 -43.29 -5.55 -27.28
C LYS A 9 -43.31 -5.64 -25.76
N ILE A 10 -44.46 -5.97 -25.16
CA ILE A 10 -44.58 -6.14 -23.71
C ILE A 10 -43.71 -7.33 -23.24
N VAL A 11 -43.81 -8.48 -23.93
CA VAL A 11 -43.00 -9.67 -23.60
C VAL A 11 -41.51 -9.39 -23.75
N GLN A 12 -41.11 -8.70 -24.83
CA GLN A 12 -39.71 -8.28 -25.02
C GLN A 12 -39.22 -7.36 -23.90
N GLY A 13 -40.05 -6.40 -23.46
CA GLY A 13 -39.73 -5.53 -22.33
C GLY A 13 -39.48 -6.30 -21.03
N PHE A 14 -40.35 -7.26 -20.70
CA PHE A 14 -40.17 -8.13 -19.54
C PHE A 14 -38.94 -9.03 -19.66
N ALA A 15 -38.64 -9.55 -20.85
CA ALA A 15 -37.45 -10.38 -21.07
C ALA A 15 -36.15 -9.58 -20.83
N VAL A 16 -36.07 -8.35 -21.35
CA VAL A 16 -34.92 -7.47 -21.11
C VAL A 16 -34.78 -7.11 -19.64
N ALA A 17 -35.88 -6.74 -18.98
CA ALA A 17 -35.85 -6.45 -17.54
C ALA A 17 -35.40 -7.68 -16.72
N GLY A 18 -35.94 -8.87 -17.05
CA GLY A 18 -35.57 -10.14 -16.43
C GLY A 18 -34.07 -10.46 -16.57
N LEU A 19 -33.50 -10.26 -17.76
CA LEU A 19 -32.05 -10.40 -17.97
C LEU A 19 -31.24 -9.46 -17.08
N GLY A 20 -31.68 -8.20 -16.93
CA GLY A 20 -31.04 -7.23 -16.03
C GLY A 20 -31.03 -7.70 -14.58
N PHE A 21 -32.17 -8.18 -14.06
CA PHE A 21 -32.26 -8.70 -12.69
C PHE A 21 -31.41 -9.95 -12.47
N VAL A 22 -31.35 -10.85 -13.45
CA VAL A 22 -30.51 -12.07 -13.37
C VAL A 22 -29.02 -11.72 -13.43
N ALA A 23 -28.61 -10.75 -14.25
CA ALA A 23 -27.22 -10.34 -14.37
C ALA A 23 -26.72 -9.53 -13.15
N TYR A 24 -27.60 -8.77 -12.49
CA TYR A 24 -27.26 -7.89 -11.37
C TYR A 24 -26.40 -8.56 -10.26
N PRO A 25 -26.77 -9.71 -9.67
CA PRO A 25 -25.96 -10.30 -8.59
C PRO A 25 -24.55 -10.69 -9.05
N PHE A 26 -24.37 -11.08 -10.31
CA PHE A 26 -23.05 -11.43 -10.86
C PHE A 26 -22.20 -10.17 -11.05
N VAL A 27 -22.76 -9.11 -11.64
CA VAL A 27 -22.05 -7.82 -11.76
C VAL A 27 -21.68 -7.28 -10.38
N LYS A 28 -22.62 -7.33 -9.43
CA LYS A 28 -22.39 -6.91 -8.06
C LYS A 28 -21.29 -7.73 -7.38
N ALA A 29 -21.19 -9.03 -7.65
CA ALA A 29 -20.16 -9.89 -7.07
C ALA A 29 -18.73 -9.55 -7.52
N PHE A 30 -18.55 -8.84 -8.65
CA PHE A 30 -17.25 -8.34 -9.10
C PHE A 30 -16.90 -6.96 -8.54
N LEU A 31 -17.83 -6.28 -7.87
CA LEU A 31 -17.57 -4.98 -7.25
C LEU A 31 -16.97 -5.18 -5.84
N PRO A 32 -15.98 -4.38 -5.44
CA PRO A 32 -15.42 -4.45 -4.09
C PRO A 32 -16.48 -4.14 -3.03
N SER A 33 -16.41 -4.84 -1.89
CA SER A 33 -17.23 -4.52 -0.71
C SER A 33 -16.64 -3.31 0.01
N PHE A 34 -17.48 -2.34 0.36
CA PHE A 34 -17.06 -1.11 1.04
C PHE A 34 -17.16 -1.20 2.58
N GLU A 35 -17.30 -2.40 3.14
CA GLU A 35 -17.26 -2.65 4.58
C GLU A 35 -15.83 -3.01 4.99
N GLU A 36 -14.92 -2.04 4.91
CA GLU A 36 -13.60 -2.16 5.54
C GLU A 36 -13.40 -1.02 6.54
N ASP A 37 -12.77 -1.34 7.67
CA ASP A 37 -12.40 -0.34 8.66
C ASP A 37 -11.37 0.61 8.07
N LEU A 38 -11.79 1.86 7.82
CA LEU A 38 -10.95 2.93 7.28
C LEU A 38 -9.85 3.39 8.25
N SER A 39 -9.79 2.80 9.44
CA SER A 39 -8.73 3.01 10.42
C SER A 39 -8.32 1.71 11.08
N LEU A 40 -7.01 1.54 11.29
CA LEU A 40 -6.46 0.37 11.98
C LEU A 40 -5.47 0.81 13.04
N GLU A 41 -5.70 0.40 14.29
CA GLU A 41 -4.76 0.60 15.39
C GLU A 41 -3.65 -0.45 15.37
N VAL A 42 -2.41 0.00 15.48
CA VAL A 42 -1.21 -0.84 15.45
C VAL A 42 -0.30 -0.45 16.61
N SER A 43 -0.10 -1.36 17.56
CA SER A 43 0.95 -1.21 18.58
C SER A 43 2.33 -1.45 17.96
N VAL A 44 3.39 -0.84 18.49
CA VAL A 44 4.80 -1.10 18.15
C VAL A 44 5.59 -1.62 19.36
N ASP A 45 4.91 -1.96 20.45
CA ASP A 45 5.52 -2.41 21.71
C ASP A 45 6.26 -3.75 21.57
N ASP A 46 5.75 -4.61 20.69
CA ASP A 46 6.25 -5.94 20.39
C ASP A 46 7.46 -5.94 19.45
N LEU A 47 7.81 -4.80 18.84
CA LEU A 47 8.92 -4.70 17.89
C LEU A 47 10.23 -4.34 18.60
N ALA A 48 11.19 -5.27 18.57
CA ALA A 48 12.58 -4.94 18.88
C ALA A 48 13.21 -4.12 17.74
N PRO A 49 14.27 -3.32 18.00
CA PRO A 49 15.02 -2.65 16.95
C PRO A 49 15.53 -3.66 15.89
N GLY A 50 15.23 -3.38 14.62
CA GLY A 50 15.52 -4.23 13.47
C GLY A 50 14.33 -5.07 13.03
N GLU A 51 13.36 -5.34 13.91
CA GLU A 51 12.20 -6.17 13.60
C GLU A 51 11.17 -5.41 12.77
N SER A 52 10.41 -6.18 12.00
CA SER A 52 9.29 -5.70 11.22
C SER A 52 8.10 -6.62 11.44
N LYS A 53 6.91 -6.05 11.36
CA LYS A 53 5.67 -6.83 11.24
C LYS A 53 4.85 -6.34 10.07
N LEU A 54 4.02 -7.24 9.56
CA LEU A 54 3.05 -6.96 8.52
C LEU A 54 1.67 -6.90 9.17
N VAL A 55 0.91 -5.86 8.84
CA VAL A 55 -0.50 -5.73 9.21
C VAL A 55 -1.33 -5.63 7.94
N HIS A 56 -2.45 -6.35 7.87
CA HIS A 56 -3.33 -6.32 6.72
C HIS A 56 -4.34 -5.17 6.86
N TRP A 57 -4.45 -4.32 5.84
CA TRP A 57 -5.32 -3.14 5.84
C TRP A 57 -5.64 -2.69 4.41
N LEU A 58 -6.92 -2.43 4.11
CA LEU A 58 -7.40 -1.99 2.79
C LEU A 58 -6.99 -2.95 1.65
N GLY A 59 -7.13 -4.26 1.89
CA GLY A 59 -6.79 -5.32 0.95
C GLY A 59 -5.30 -5.45 0.61
N ARG A 60 -4.40 -4.79 1.35
CA ARG A 60 -2.94 -4.80 1.16
C ARG A 60 -2.24 -4.97 2.51
N ASN A 61 -0.94 -5.26 2.52
CA ASN A 61 -0.18 -5.25 3.77
C ASN A 61 0.56 -3.93 3.95
N VAL A 62 0.65 -3.50 5.21
CA VAL A 62 1.49 -2.40 5.66
C VAL A 62 2.62 -3.01 6.48
N VAL A 63 3.85 -2.73 6.06
CA VAL A 63 5.03 -3.04 6.86
C VAL A 63 5.25 -1.96 7.90
N VAL A 64 5.33 -2.38 9.16
CA VAL A 64 5.72 -1.53 10.29
C VAL A 64 7.05 -2.04 10.81
N ARG A 65 8.09 -1.22 10.65
CA ARG A 65 9.48 -1.59 10.95
C ARG A 65 10.07 -0.66 12.00
N ARG A 66 10.63 -1.25 13.06
CA ARG A 66 11.42 -0.49 14.03
C ARG A 66 12.88 -0.49 13.60
N ARG A 67 13.40 0.67 13.20
CA ARG A 67 14.76 0.82 12.65
C ARG A 67 15.80 0.85 13.76
N THR A 68 16.97 0.29 13.47
CA THR A 68 18.14 0.42 14.34
C THR A 68 18.89 1.72 14.07
N LYS A 69 19.85 2.05 14.93
CA LYS A 69 20.74 3.21 14.72
C LYS A 69 21.58 3.07 13.44
N GLU A 70 21.99 1.85 13.11
CA GLU A 70 22.77 1.54 11.91
C GLU A 70 21.92 1.76 10.65
N MET A 71 20.64 1.35 10.67
CA MET A 71 19.71 1.62 9.57
C MET A 71 19.49 3.13 9.39
N LEU A 72 19.35 3.87 10.49
CA LEU A 72 19.22 5.33 10.45
C LEU A 72 20.48 6.02 9.90
N ALA A 73 21.66 5.54 10.29
CA ALA A 73 22.92 6.02 9.75
C ALA A 73 23.04 5.74 8.24
N ALA A 74 22.59 4.57 7.78
CA ALA A 74 22.57 4.22 6.36
C ALA A 74 21.60 5.08 5.53
N ILE A 75 20.51 5.57 6.14
CA ILE A 75 19.59 6.53 5.50
C ILE A 75 20.24 7.91 5.37
N ALA A 76 20.94 8.35 6.42
CA ALA A 76 21.58 9.66 6.47
C ALA A 76 22.80 9.77 5.54
N SER A 77 23.54 8.67 5.38
CA SER A 77 24.69 8.55 4.48
C SER A 77 24.53 7.34 3.56
N PRO A 78 23.67 7.42 2.53
CA PRO A 78 23.40 6.29 1.64
C PRO A 78 24.67 5.86 0.89
N THR A 79 24.96 4.56 0.93
CA THR A 79 25.97 3.94 0.06
C THR A 79 25.40 3.56 -1.31
N LEU A 80 24.07 3.64 -1.46
CA LEU A 80 23.32 3.30 -2.66
C LEU A 80 22.95 4.57 -3.41
N ASN A 81 22.99 4.51 -4.75
CA ASN A 81 22.36 5.53 -5.57
C ASN A 81 20.85 5.28 -5.58
N LEU A 82 20.07 6.31 -5.27
CA LEU A 82 18.61 6.23 -5.21
C LEU A 82 18.03 6.92 -6.45
N LYS A 83 16.93 6.37 -6.97
CA LYS A 83 16.22 6.94 -8.13
C LYS A 83 15.47 8.22 -7.77
N ASP A 84 14.86 8.25 -6.59
CA ASP A 84 14.16 9.42 -6.03
C ASP A 84 14.62 9.66 -4.57
N PRO A 85 15.83 10.23 -4.36
CA PRO A 85 16.42 10.40 -3.04
C PRO A 85 15.62 11.35 -2.13
N ASP A 86 15.02 12.38 -2.72
CA ASP A 86 14.23 13.41 -2.03
C ASP A 86 12.74 13.05 -1.90
N SER A 87 12.32 11.93 -2.50
CA SER A 87 10.94 11.44 -2.48
C SER A 87 9.94 12.44 -3.07
N GLY A 88 10.36 13.12 -4.15
CA GLY A 88 9.56 14.13 -4.85
C GLY A 88 8.37 13.53 -5.60
N ASP A 89 8.57 12.36 -6.21
CA ASP A 89 7.56 11.64 -7.00
C ASP A 89 6.84 10.56 -6.18
N SER A 90 7.21 10.40 -4.91
CA SER A 90 6.62 9.43 -4.00
C SER A 90 5.23 9.84 -3.52
N ASP A 91 4.33 8.86 -3.46
CA ASP A 91 3.06 8.97 -2.73
C ASP A 91 3.29 8.82 -1.22
N GLN A 92 3.13 9.92 -0.49
CA GLN A 92 3.35 10.01 0.95
C GLN A 92 2.73 11.31 1.53
N PRO A 93 2.29 11.29 2.80
CA PRO A 93 1.79 12.48 3.48
C PRO A 93 2.90 13.49 3.79
N ASP A 94 2.52 14.75 4.04
CA ASP A 94 3.47 15.85 4.25
C ASP A 94 4.41 15.63 5.45
N PHE A 95 3.94 14.99 6.52
CA PHE A 95 4.80 14.69 7.67
C PHE A 95 5.93 13.72 7.33
N ALA A 96 5.79 12.94 6.25
CA ALA A 96 6.78 11.99 5.76
C ALA A 96 7.69 12.59 4.67
N ARG A 97 7.55 13.89 4.34
CA ARG A 97 8.49 14.60 3.45
C ARG A 97 9.76 14.99 4.19
N ASN A 98 10.53 13.98 4.57
CA ASN A 98 11.81 14.09 5.26
C ASN A 98 12.71 12.87 4.90
N ALA A 99 13.97 12.88 5.32
CA ALA A 99 14.94 11.86 4.92
C ALA A 99 14.56 10.42 5.35
N TRP A 100 13.80 10.26 6.44
CA TRP A 100 13.39 8.97 6.99
C TRP A 100 11.99 8.53 6.55
N ARG A 101 11.28 9.33 5.77
CA ARG A 101 9.95 9.04 5.24
C ARG A 101 8.93 8.58 6.30
N SER A 102 8.96 9.26 7.44
CA SER A 102 8.20 8.86 8.63
C SER A 102 8.08 10.01 9.63
N ARG A 103 7.12 9.91 10.55
CA ARG A 103 6.95 10.87 11.64
C ARG A 103 7.98 10.67 12.75
N ASP A 104 8.28 9.41 13.07
CA ASP A 104 9.32 9.01 14.01
C ASP A 104 10.47 8.33 13.23
N PRO A 105 11.72 8.83 13.30
CA PRO A 105 12.87 8.18 12.68
C PRO A 105 13.07 6.71 13.12
N GLU A 106 12.58 6.27 14.28
CA GLU A 106 12.70 4.86 14.66
C GLU A 106 11.60 3.98 14.05
N VAL A 107 10.47 4.53 13.61
CA VAL A 107 9.31 3.74 13.14
C VAL A 107 9.01 4.05 11.67
N PHE A 108 9.33 3.11 10.80
CA PHE A 108 8.99 3.17 9.38
C PHE A 108 7.66 2.44 9.13
N VAL A 109 6.78 3.08 8.35
CA VAL A 109 5.45 2.58 8.01
C VAL A 109 5.25 2.80 6.52
N ALA A 110 5.02 1.73 5.76
CA ALA A 110 4.73 1.81 4.33
C ALA A 110 3.89 0.62 3.88
N PHE A 111 3.15 0.75 2.78
CA PHE A 111 2.61 -0.43 2.13
C PHE A 111 3.75 -1.28 1.57
N ASP A 112 3.65 -2.60 1.72
CA ASP A 112 4.67 -3.54 1.24
C ASP A 112 4.53 -3.89 -0.25
N ASN A 113 3.61 -3.26 -0.97
CA ASN A 113 3.47 -3.49 -2.40
C ASN A 113 4.58 -2.74 -3.16
N CYS A 114 5.32 -3.49 -3.96
CA CYS A 114 6.28 -2.94 -4.91
C CYS A 114 5.55 -2.03 -5.90
N THR A 115 6.10 -0.84 -6.16
CA THR A 115 5.52 0.16 -7.07
C THR A 115 5.67 -0.20 -8.55
N HIS A 116 6.32 -1.33 -8.88
CA HIS A 116 6.36 -1.85 -10.24
C HIS A 116 5.01 -2.44 -10.66
N LEU A 117 4.64 -3.60 -10.10
CA LEU A 117 3.44 -4.36 -10.44
C LEU A 117 2.72 -4.93 -9.20
N GLY A 118 3.01 -4.41 -8.01
CA GLY A 118 2.25 -4.71 -6.80
C GLY A 118 2.66 -5.96 -6.01
N CYS A 119 3.71 -6.69 -6.40
CA CYS A 119 4.24 -7.80 -5.59
C CYS A 119 4.64 -7.33 -4.18
N GLU A 120 4.44 -8.17 -3.16
CA GLU A 120 4.93 -7.91 -1.81
C GLU A 120 6.47 -7.81 -1.78
N VAL A 121 6.99 -6.84 -1.02
CA VAL A 121 8.41 -6.67 -0.76
C VAL A 121 8.81 -7.37 0.54
N MET A 122 9.97 -7.99 0.54
CA MET A 122 10.52 -8.66 1.70
C MET A 122 11.53 -7.74 2.39
N THR A 123 11.57 -7.76 3.71
CA THR A 123 12.65 -7.10 4.46
C THR A 123 13.99 -7.68 4.07
N ALA A 124 14.95 -6.81 3.79
CA ALA A 124 16.34 -7.17 3.54
C ALA A 124 17.20 -6.31 4.47
N ASP A 125 18.28 -6.88 5.00
CA ASP A 125 19.21 -6.16 5.89
C ASP A 125 20.63 -6.32 5.38
N ARG A 126 20.87 -5.81 4.17
CA ARG A 126 22.17 -5.91 3.49
C ARG A 126 22.60 -4.55 2.95
N ALA A 127 23.76 -4.07 3.39
CA ALA A 127 24.48 -2.95 2.76
C ALA A 127 23.60 -1.75 2.32
N GLY A 128 22.73 -1.26 3.20
CA GLY A 128 21.84 -0.12 2.94
C GLY A 128 20.51 -0.46 2.25
N VAL A 129 20.34 -1.68 1.74
CA VAL A 129 19.07 -2.20 1.22
C VAL A 129 18.22 -2.66 2.40
N GLY A 130 17.04 -2.04 2.56
CA GLY A 130 16.04 -2.33 3.58
C GLY A 130 14.91 -3.25 3.13
N PHE A 131 14.58 -3.24 1.83
CA PHE A 131 13.55 -4.10 1.25
C PHE A 131 13.93 -4.59 -0.14
N LYS A 132 13.44 -5.77 -0.51
CA LYS A 132 13.66 -6.37 -1.82
C LYS A 132 12.37 -6.99 -2.36
N CYS A 133 12.04 -6.64 -3.60
CA CYS A 133 10.99 -7.30 -4.37
C CYS A 133 11.60 -8.47 -5.16
N PRO A 134 11.14 -9.71 -4.96
CA PRO A 134 11.69 -10.88 -5.64
C PRO A 134 11.27 -10.99 -7.12
N CYS A 135 10.22 -10.28 -7.54
CA CYS A 135 9.62 -10.44 -8.87
C CYS A 135 10.51 -9.92 -10.02
N HIS A 136 10.96 -8.66 -9.91
CA HIS A 136 11.70 -7.98 -10.98
C HIS A 136 12.91 -7.19 -10.44
N ALA A 137 13.58 -7.76 -9.43
CA ALA A 137 14.83 -7.26 -8.85
C ALA A 137 14.80 -5.76 -8.47
N SER A 138 13.75 -5.34 -7.75
CA SER A 138 13.70 -3.98 -7.20
C SER A 138 14.13 -3.98 -5.75
N ASP A 139 15.21 -3.26 -5.45
CA ASP A 139 15.70 -3.02 -4.10
C ASP A 139 15.24 -1.63 -3.63
N TYR A 140 14.97 -1.51 -2.33
CA TYR A 140 14.66 -0.27 -1.65
C TYR A 140 15.53 -0.12 -0.42
N ASP A 141 15.88 1.10 -0.04
CA ASP A 141 16.64 1.36 1.18
C ASP A 141 15.79 1.23 2.47
N HIS A 142 16.38 1.52 3.63
CA HIS A 142 15.68 1.45 4.93
C HIS A 142 14.59 2.52 5.13
N ALA A 143 14.44 3.49 4.22
CA ALA A 143 13.32 4.42 4.16
C ALA A 143 12.31 4.04 3.05
N GLY A 144 12.47 2.88 2.41
CA GLY A 144 11.62 2.45 1.30
C GLY A 144 11.83 3.25 0.03
N ARG A 145 12.99 3.93 -0.13
CA ARG A 145 13.35 4.64 -1.35
C ARG A 145 13.94 3.67 -2.36
N VAL A 146 13.48 3.74 -3.60
CA VAL A 146 13.87 2.82 -4.66
C VAL A 146 15.32 3.08 -5.10
N VAL A 147 16.09 2.00 -5.22
CA VAL A 147 17.47 2.04 -5.71
C VAL A 147 17.49 2.32 -7.22
N GLU A 148 18.46 3.11 -7.67
CA GLU A 148 18.67 3.43 -9.09
C GLU A 148 18.82 2.15 -9.92
N GLY A 149 18.24 2.13 -11.13
CA GLY A 149 18.24 0.95 -12.01
C GLY A 149 17.23 -0.15 -11.64
N ALA A 150 16.50 -0.05 -10.54
CA ALA A 150 15.39 -0.96 -10.24
C ALA A 150 14.23 -0.85 -11.26
N ALA A 151 13.51 -1.96 -11.46
CA ALA A 151 12.29 -1.99 -12.29
C ALA A 151 11.14 -1.15 -11.69
N ALA A 152 11.09 -1.06 -10.36
CA ALA A 152 10.18 -0.16 -9.67
C ALA A 152 10.43 1.31 -10.06
N PRO A 153 9.38 2.06 -10.44
CA PRO A 153 9.52 3.46 -10.83
C PRO A 153 9.60 4.40 -9.61
N LEU A 154 8.97 4.04 -8.48
CA LEU A 154 8.73 4.95 -7.36
C LEU A 154 9.11 4.33 -6.00
N ASN A 155 9.27 5.17 -4.99
CA ASN A 155 9.46 4.76 -3.60
C ASN A 155 8.20 4.06 -3.04
N LEU A 156 8.33 3.21 -2.03
CA LEU A 156 7.19 2.54 -1.38
C LEU A 156 6.21 3.55 -0.81
N VAL A 157 4.91 3.35 -1.00
CA VAL A 157 3.86 4.29 -0.56
C VAL A 157 3.78 4.35 0.96
N VAL A 158 3.84 5.54 1.54
CA VAL A 158 3.66 5.74 2.99
C VAL A 158 2.18 6.10 3.24
N PRO A 159 1.41 5.30 4.00
CA PRO A 159 0.02 5.64 4.31
C PRO A 159 -0.06 6.85 5.24
N ASN A 160 -1.24 7.45 5.32
CA ASN A 160 -1.51 8.42 6.37
C ASN A 160 -1.66 7.70 7.73
N TYR A 161 -1.02 8.25 8.76
CA TYR A 161 -1.09 7.72 10.11
C TYR A 161 -0.74 8.78 11.15
N ARG A 162 -1.15 8.52 12.39
CA ARG A 162 -0.76 9.31 13.56
C ARG A 162 -0.50 8.43 14.77
N PHE A 163 0.36 8.91 15.66
CA PHE A 163 0.55 8.29 16.96
C PHE A 163 -0.55 8.71 17.92
N VAL A 164 -1.20 7.74 18.56
CA VAL A 164 -2.17 7.96 19.66
C VAL A 164 -1.53 7.81 21.02
N SER A 165 -0.39 7.11 21.07
CA SER A 165 0.49 7.00 22.23
C SER A 165 1.94 6.94 21.73
N ARG A 166 2.92 6.84 22.64
CA ARG A 166 4.33 6.67 22.26
C ARG A 166 4.57 5.42 21.41
N ASN A 167 3.77 4.38 21.61
CA ASN A 167 3.98 3.06 21.03
C ASN A 167 2.74 2.53 20.29
N THR A 168 1.79 3.39 19.98
CA THR A 168 0.58 3.01 19.26
C THR A 168 0.31 4.03 18.17
N LEU A 169 0.17 3.56 16.94
CA LEU A 169 -0.23 4.37 15.79
C LEU A 169 -1.58 3.90 15.26
N VAL A 170 -2.28 4.82 14.60
CA VAL A 170 -3.52 4.53 13.88
C VAL A 170 -3.28 4.87 12.42
N LEU A 171 -3.45 3.88 11.55
CA LEU A 171 -3.52 4.07 10.10
C LEU A 171 -4.88 4.68 9.76
N GLU A 172 -4.90 5.63 8.83
CA GLU A 172 -6.12 6.35 8.44
C GLU A 172 -6.21 6.40 6.92
N ALA A 173 -7.36 6.01 6.35
CA ALA A 173 -7.58 6.10 4.92
C ALA A 173 -7.53 7.58 4.49
N SER A 174 -6.72 7.87 3.48
CA SER A 174 -6.56 9.20 2.89
C SER A 174 -7.77 9.64 2.06
#